data_AF-A0AAJ1Y7Y5-F1
#
_entry.id   AF-A0AAJ1Y7Y5-F1
#
_cell.length_a   1.000
_cell.length_b   1.000
_cell.length_c   1.000
_cell.angle_alpha   90.00
_cell.angle_beta   90.00
_cell.angle_gamma   90.00
#
_symmetry.space_group_name_H-M   'P 1'
#
loop_
_entity.id
_entity.type
_entity.pdbx_description
1 polymer ?
#
loop_
_entity_poly.entity_id
_entity_poly.type
_entity_poly.pdbx_seq_one_letter_code
_entity_poly.pdbx_strand_id
1 'polypeptide(L)'
;MTLPVSSLLRFGLQCSTAHITEDDNQRLYQLSHCQDDFSDGEWLHFSGTGYLLRLDAWTHPVLRLKRLGLSKACRHLVITLMKRHQLTYLHIDALGDVLPDFATFDW
;
A
#
# COMPACT_ATOMS: atom_id res chain seq x y z
N MET A 1 -31.11 3.07 -13.29
CA MET A 1 -30.70 3.49 -11.94
C MET A 1 -29.23 3.88 -12.01
N THR A 2 -28.92 5.18 -11.93
CA THR A 2 -27.54 5.68 -11.94
C THR A 2 -27.01 5.69 -10.51
N LEU A 3 -26.02 4.85 -10.22
CA LEU A 3 -25.35 4.88 -8.92
C LEU A 3 -24.55 6.19 -8.81
N PRO A 4 -24.53 6.85 -7.63
CA PRO A 4 -23.71 8.02 -7.45
C PRO A 4 -22.24 7.65 -7.60
N VAL A 5 -21.43 8.55 -8.19
CA VAL A 5 -19.98 8.34 -8.40
C VAL A 5 -19.25 8.05 -7.09
N SER A 6 -19.79 8.52 -5.95
CA SER A 6 -19.30 8.22 -4.60
C SER A 6 -19.48 6.76 -4.17
N SER A 7 -20.26 5.95 -4.91
CA SER A 7 -20.48 4.53 -4.65
C SER A 7 -19.58 3.62 -5.49
N LEU A 8 -18.67 4.17 -6.29
CA LEU A 8 -17.72 3.40 -7.08
C LEU A 8 -16.40 3.25 -6.31
N LEU A 9 -16.01 2.00 -6.01
CA LEU A 9 -14.63 1.69 -5.62
C LEU A 9 -13.73 1.98 -6.83
N ARG A 10 -12.79 2.91 -6.69
CA ARG A 10 -11.80 3.17 -7.73
C ARG A 10 -10.71 2.11 -7.66
N PHE A 11 -10.62 1.34 -8.75
CA PHE A 11 -9.79 0.13 -8.87
C PHE A 11 -8.34 0.36 -8.46
N GLY A 12 -7.75 -0.70 -7.88
CA GLY A 12 -6.37 -0.68 -7.40
C GLY A 12 -5.34 -0.64 -8.53
N LEU A 13 -4.12 -0.26 -8.16
CA LEU A 13 -2.94 -0.30 -9.02
C LEU A 13 -1.98 -1.36 -8.50
N GLN A 14 -1.27 -2.05 -9.39
CA GLN A 14 -0.18 -2.96 -9.02
C GLN A 14 1.18 -2.33 -9.38
N CYS A 15 2.16 -2.44 -8.49
CA CYS A 15 3.56 -2.02 -8.73
C CYS A 15 4.55 -3.00 -8.09
N SER A 16 5.80 -2.93 -8.52
CA SER A 16 6.85 -3.83 -8.04
C SER A 16 7.18 -3.66 -6.55
N THR A 17 7.54 -4.75 -5.86
CA THR A 17 8.22 -4.70 -4.54
C THR A 17 9.58 -4.01 -4.59
N ALA A 18 10.17 -3.84 -5.77
CA ALA A 18 11.40 -3.05 -5.94
C ALA A 18 11.25 -1.61 -5.42
N HIS A 19 10.02 -1.07 -5.28
CA HIS A 19 9.80 0.29 -4.78
C HIS A 19 9.77 0.44 -3.25
N ILE A 20 9.90 -0.65 -2.51
CA ILE A 20 10.02 -0.63 -1.05
C ILE A 20 11.41 -1.12 -0.65
N THR A 21 11.92 -0.65 0.48
CA THR A 21 13.21 -1.10 1.01
C THR A 21 13.08 -2.50 1.64
N GLU A 22 14.20 -3.17 1.91
CA GLU A 22 14.20 -4.43 2.66
C GLU A 22 13.56 -4.24 4.05
N ASP A 23 13.90 -3.16 4.77
CA ASP A 23 13.31 -2.82 6.07
C ASP A 23 11.78 -2.61 5.95
N ASP A 24 11.31 -1.94 4.90
CA ASP A 24 9.88 -1.80 4.63
C ASP A 24 9.22 -3.16 4.42
N ASN A 25 9.85 -4.05 3.64
CA ASN A 25 9.34 -5.39 3.38
C ASN A 25 9.25 -6.21 4.67
N GLN A 26 10.31 -6.24 5.48
CA GLN A 26 10.29 -6.94 6.77
C GLN A 26 9.20 -6.39 7.69
N ARG A 27 9.02 -5.06 7.70
CA ARG A 27 7.99 -4.42 8.52
C ARG A 27 6.58 -4.77 8.04
N LEU A 28 6.32 -4.71 6.75
CA LEU A 28 5.03 -5.08 6.16
C LEU A 28 4.74 -6.57 6.38
N TYR A 29 5.73 -7.44 6.24
CA TYR A 29 5.60 -8.87 6.54
C TYR A 29 5.19 -9.12 8.00
N GLN A 30 5.84 -8.47 8.95
CA GLN A 30 5.45 -8.57 10.36
C GLN A 30 4.02 -8.07 10.61
N LEU A 31 3.68 -6.91 10.04
CA LEU A 31 2.36 -6.30 10.21
C LEU A 31 1.25 -7.14 9.59
N SER A 32 1.50 -7.80 8.46
CA SER A 32 0.51 -8.65 7.78
C SER A 32 0.22 -9.96 8.50
N HIS A 33 1.11 -10.39 9.41
CA HIS A 33 0.98 -11.62 10.20
C HIS A 33 0.62 -11.35 11.67
N CYS A 34 0.55 -10.09 12.08
CA CYS A 34 0.17 -9.69 13.44
C CYS A 34 -1.36 -9.65 13.54
N GLN A 35 -1.95 -10.68 14.14
CA GLN A 35 -3.40 -10.83 14.34
C GLN A 35 -3.85 -10.32 15.72
N ASP A 36 -3.46 -9.11 16.12
CA ASP A 36 -4.08 -8.52 17.33
C ASP A 36 -5.55 -8.20 17.04
N ASP A 37 -6.46 -8.64 17.93
CA ASP A 37 -7.93 -8.56 17.83
C ASP A 37 -8.51 -7.15 17.64
N PHE A 38 -7.66 -6.12 17.68
CA PHE A 38 -7.99 -4.71 17.48
C PHE A 38 -7.27 -4.07 16.28
N SER A 39 -6.75 -4.87 15.34
CA SER A 39 -6.12 -4.32 14.14
C SER A 39 -7.14 -3.44 13.41
N ASP A 40 -6.76 -2.18 13.14
CA ASP A 40 -7.54 -1.14 12.48
C ASP A 40 -7.98 -1.59 11.06
N GLY A 41 -8.88 -2.55 10.96
CA GLY A 41 -9.36 -3.20 9.74
C GLY A 41 -8.28 -3.97 8.96
N GLU A 42 -8.71 -4.91 8.12
CA GLU A 42 -7.87 -5.60 7.13
C GLU A 42 -7.31 -4.60 6.09
N TRP A 43 -6.39 -3.74 6.51
CA TRP A 43 -5.77 -2.72 5.66
C TRP A 43 -4.57 -3.27 4.89
N LEU A 44 -3.99 -4.36 5.38
CA LEU A 44 -2.81 -5.01 4.82
C LEU A 44 -3.05 -6.50 4.72
N HIS A 45 -2.81 -7.05 3.54
CA HIS A 45 -2.87 -8.48 3.29
C HIS A 45 -1.62 -8.93 2.55
N PHE A 46 -1.00 -10.02 3.00
CA PHE A 46 0.13 -10.63 2.31
C PHE A 46 -0.36 -11.59 1.22
N SER A 47 0.03 -11.34 -0.04
CA SER A 47 -0.41 -12.14 -1.20
C SER A 47 0.44 -13.39 -1.46
N GLY A 48 1.52 -13.60 -0.70
CA GLY A 48 2.54 -14.63 -0.97
C GLY A 48 3.78 -14.09 -1.69
N THR A 49 3.59 -13.09 -2.55
CA THR A 49 4.64 -12.43 -3.36
C THR A 49 4.76 -10.93 -3.09
N GLY A 50 3.95 -10.41 -2.16
CA GLY A 50 3.85 -8.98 -1.90
C GLY A 50 2.67 -8.64 -0.98
N TYR A 51 2.14 -7.44 -1.13
CA TYR A 51 1.18 -6.84 -0.19
C TYR A 51 0.05 -6.12 -0.89
N LEU A 52 -1.18 -6.42 -0.49
CA LEU A 52 -2.36 -5.62 -0.82
C LEU A 52 -2.63 -4.63 0.31
N LEU A 53 -2.57 -3.33 -0.01
CA LEU A 53 -2.84 -2.23 0.90
C LEU A 53 -4.20 -1.61 0.57
N ARG A 54 -5.10 -1.57 1.54
CA ARG A 54 -6.35 -0.81 1.49
C ARG A 54 -6.11 0.59 2.06
N LEU A 55 -6.07 1.57 1.17
CA LEU A 55 -5.63 2.93 1.46
C LEU A 55 -6.71 3.80 2.12
N ASP A 56 -7.98 3.43 1.94
CA ASP A 56 -9.14 4.08 2.56
C ASP A 56 -9.49 3.52 3.94
N ALA A 57 -8.70 2.56 4.45
CA ALA A 57 -8.85 2.05 5.81
C ALA A 57 -8.65 3.13 6.89
N TRP A 58 -8.00 4.24 6.56
CA TRP A 58 -7.72 5.33 7.49
C TRP A 58 -7.99 6.71 6.89
N THR A 59 -8.45 7.65 7.72
CA THR A 59 -8.60 9.07 7.36
C THR A 59 -7.26 9.75 7.05
N HIS A 60 -6.16 9.27 7.66
CA HIS A 60 -4.82 9.87 7.54
C HIS A 60 -3.75 8.81 7.21
N PRO A 61 -3.77 8.21 6.01
CA PRO A 61 -2.92 7.06 5.69
C PRO A 61 -1.43 7.38 5.78
N VAL A 62 -1.02 8.59 5.39
CA VAL A 62 0.38 9.05 5.48
C VAL A 62 0.94 9.00 6.90
N LEU A 63 0.15 9.51 7.85
CA LEU A 63 0.55 9.57 9.24
C LEU A 63 0.63 8.16 9.83
N ARG A 64 -0.30 7.27 9.42
CA ARG A 64 -0.30 5.86 9.81
C ARG A 64 0.94 5.14 9.30
N LEU A 65 1.26 5.23 7.99
CA LEU A 65 2.47 4.63 7.43
C LEU A 65 3.75 5.14 8.12
N LYS A 66 3.81 6.44 8.47
CA LYS A 66 4.92 7.01 9.24
C LYS A 66 5.03 6.42 10.65
N ARG A 67 3.91 6.27 11.36
CA ARG A 67 3.87 5.66 12.72
C ARG A 67 4.22 4.18 12.70
N LEU A 68 3.91 3.49 11.60
CA LEU A 68 4.29 2.09 11.39
C LEU A 68 5.79 1.90 11.13
N GLY A 69 6.54 2.98 10.87
CA GLY A 69 7.98 2.94 10.65
C GLY A 69 8.39 2.81 9.19
N LEU A 70 7.45 2.85 8.23
CA LEU A 70 7.77 2.73 6.81
C LEU A 70 8.61 3.92 6.33
N SER A 71 9.53 3.67 5.41
CA SER A 71 10.51 4.61 4.88
C SER A 71 9.87 5.80 4.18
N LYS A 72 10.67 6.86 3.95
CA LYS A 72 10.21 8.01 3.17
C LYS A 72 9.84 7.60 1.73
N ALA A 73 10.58 6.65 1.15
CA ALA A 73 10.35 6.15 -0.20
C ALA A 73 9.00 5.43 -0.31
N CYS A 74 8.74 4.46 0.57
CA CYS A 74 7.47 3.74 0.63
C CYS A 74 6.27 4.69 0.84
N ARG A 75 6.38 5.64 1.79
CA ARG A 75 5.33 6.63 2.01
C ARG A 75 5.10 7.52 0.79
N HIS A 76 6.17 7.93 0.10
CA HIS A 76 6.07 8.75 -1.10
C HIS A 76 5.38 7.99 -2.24
N LEU A 77 5.74 6.72 -2.47
CA LEU A 77 5.09 5.82 -3.42
C LEU A 77 3.58 5.77 -3.19
N VAL A 78 3.17 5.36 -1.99
CA VAL A 78 1.75 5.17 -1.67
C VAL A 78 0.96 6.46 -1.84
N ILE A 79 1.48 7.60 -1.35
CA ILE A 79 0.77 8.89 -1.39
C ILE A 79 0.61 9.42 -2.80
N THR A 80 1.67 9.32 -3.60
CA THR A 80 1.66 9.83 -4.97
C THR A 80 0.66 9.04 -5.80
N LEU A 81 0.67 7.70 -5.69
CA LEU A 81 -0.27 6.84 -6.41
C LEU A 81 -1.72 7.05 -5.95
N MET A 82 -1.94 7.10 -4.64
CA MET A 82 -3.26 7.38 -4.06
C MET A 82 -3.83 8.71 -4.56
N LYS A 83 -3.04 9.79 -4.58
CA LYS A 83 -3.52 11.11 -5.03
C LYS A 83 -3.69 11.20 -6.54
N ARG A 84 -2.73 10.69 -7.31
CA ARG A 84 -2.74 10.78 -8.78
C ARG A 84 -3.87 9.98 -9.40
N HIS A 85 -4.18 8.81 -8.83
CA HIS A 85 -5.15 7.88 -9.39
C HIS A 85 -6.41 7.71 -8.53
N GLN A 86 -6.51 8.39 -7.38
CA GLN A 86 -7.64 8.28 -6.45
C GLN A 86 -7.89 6.82 -6.03
N LEU A 87 -6.81 6.06 -5.79
CA LEU A 87 -6.85 4.63 -5.48
C LEU A 87 -7.41 4.38 -4.09
N THR A 88 -8.24 3.35 -3.96
CA THR A 88 -8.60 2.77 -2.66
C THR A 88 -7.74 1.55 -2.31
N TYR A 89 -7.07 0.94 -3.30
CA TYR A 89 -6.16 -0.19 -3.12
C TYR A 89 -4.83 0.00 -3.86
N LEU A 90 -3.75 -0.50 -3.28
CA LEU A 90 -2.45 -0.62 -3.92
C LEU A 90 -1.91 -2.03 -3.68
N HIS A 91 -1.54 -2.74 -4.75
CA HIS A 91 -0.87 -4.02 -4.68
C HIS A 91 0.62 -3.82 -4.99
N ILE A 92 1.48 -4.07 -4.00
CA ILE A 92 2.92 -4.05 -4.16
C ILE A 92 3.36 -5.51 -4.31
N ASP A 93 3.75 -5.96 -5.49
CA ASP A 93 3.96 -7.37 -5.82
C ASP A 93 5.33 -7.60 -6.48
N ALA A 94 5.97 -8.73 -6.23
CA ALA A 94 7.23 -9.10 -6.89
C ALA A 94 7.11 -9.16 -8.42
N LEU A 95 5.92 -9.45 -8.96
CA LEU A 95 5.63 -9.46 -10.39
C LEU A 95 5.00 -8.16 -10.90
N GLY A 96 4.91 -7.12 -10.06
CA GLY A 96 4.39 -5.81 -10.45
C GLY A 96 5.37 -5.01 -11.30
N ASP A 97 4.83 -4.07 -12.07
CA ASP A 97 5.62 -3.17 -12.91
C ASP A 97 6.46 -2.20 -12.07
N VAL A 98 7.70 -1.96 -12.52
CA VAL A 98 8.53 -0.88 -11.99
C VAL A 98 8.01 0.43 -12.58
N LEU A 99 7.43 1.26 -11.73
CA LEU A 99 6.90 2.55 -12.09
C LEU A 99 8.03 3.58 -12.28
N PRO A 100 7.97 4.41 -13.33
CA PRO A 100 8.88 5.53 -13.47
C PRO A 100 8.69 6.53 -12.33
N ASP A 101 9.72 7.34 -12.06
CA ASP A 101 9.72 8.42 -11.07
C ASP A 101 9.72 8.00 -9.59
N PHE A 102 9.76 6.69 -9.31
CA PHE A 102 9.91 6.16 -7.96
C PHE A 102 11.27 5.50 -7.77
N ALA A 103 11.79 5.59 -6.55
CA ALA A 103 13.02 4.90 -6.19
C ALA A 103 12.83 3.38 -6.30
N THR A 104 13.90 2.69 -6.67
CA THR A 104 13.99 1.23 -6.60
C THR A 104 15.13 0.82 -5.67
N PHE A 105 14.98 -0.35 -5.07
CA PHE A 105 15.93 -0.95 -4.17
C PHE A 105 16.20 -2.38 -4.62
N ASP A 106 17.45 -2.82 -4.46
CA ASP A 106 17.90 -4.16 -4.81
C ASP A 106 18.08 -4.96 -3.51
N TRP A 107 17.19 -5.93 -3.29
CA TRP A 107 17.16 -6.83 -2.14
C TRP A 107 16.37 -8.10 -2.45
#